data_AF-A0A7C1AHI9-F1
#
_entry.id   AF-A0A7C1AHI9-F1
#
_cell.length_a   1.000
_cell.length_b   1.000
_cell.length_c   1.000
_cell.angle_alpha   90.00
_cell.angle_beta   90.00
_cell.angle_gamma   90.00
#
_symmetry.space_group_name_H-M   'P 1'
#
loop_
_entity.id
_entity.type
_entity.pdbx_description
1 polymer ?
#
loop_
_entity_poly.entity_id
_entity_poly.type
_entity_poly.pdbx_seq_one_letter_code
_entity_poly.pdbx_strand_id
1 'polypeptide(L)'
;WVAYREIQGASFYFSAFVKRAIDPLKKVFGNNAEGLIKAAKYLDGMSIEPGDAAFEFKVFPRVPVQLILWQGDNEFPPEANILFDQITGEILSPEDIAWLAGMLVYRLIALSR
;
A
#
# COMPACT_ATOMS: atom_id res chain seq x y z
N TRP A 1 6.98 11.74 -0.55
CA TRP A 1 5.89 10.77 -0.75
C TRP A 1 4.81 11.39 -1.59
N VAL A 2 4.38 10.70 -2.64
CA VAL A 2 3.32 11.13 -3.54
C VAL A 2 2.25 10.04 -3.62
N ALA A 3 0.99 10.44 -3.76
CA ALA A 3 -0.08 9.51 -4.06
C ALA A 3 0.06 9.00 -5.50
N TYR A 4 -0.49 7.80 -5.77
CA TYR A 4 -0.42 7.21 -7.10
C TYR A 4 -0.89 8.16 -8.22
N ARG A 5 -1.96 8.94 -8.00
CA ARG A 5 -2.50 9.87 -9.00
C ARG A 5 -1.57 11.03 -9.36
N GLU A 6 -0.63 11.36 -8.48
CA GLU A 6 0.32 12.44 -8.68
C GLU A 6 1.50 12.00 -9.55
N ILE A 7 1.66 10.70 -9.79
CA ILE A 7 2.66 10.17 -10.71
C ILE A 7 2.24 10.50 -12.14
N GLN A 8 3.18 11.04 -12.93
CA GLN A 8 2.92 11.45 -14.31
C GLN A 8 2.34 10.28 -15.13
N GLY A 9 1.19 10.50 -15.77
CA GLY A 9 0.49 9.50 -16.58
C GLY A 9 -0.35 8.48 -15.79
N ALA A 10 -0.29 8.47 -14.47
CA ALA A 10 -0.97 7.47 -13.64
C ALA A 10 -2.50 7.63 -13.56
N SER A 11 -3.03 8.81 -13.89
CA SER A 11 -4.47 9.08 -13.89
C SER A 11 -5.29 8.07 -14.70
N PHE A 12 -4.79 7.61 -15.85
CA PHE A 12 -5.48 6.63 -16.71
C PHE A 12 -5.53 5.23 -16.08
N TYR A 13 -4.60 4.92 -15.18
CA TYR A 13 -4.45 3.59 -14.59
C TYR A 13 -4.92 3.54 -13.13
N PHE A 14 -5.37 4.68 -12.57
CA PHE A 14 -5.76 4.77 -11.16
C PHE A 14 -6.86 3.78 -10.76
N SER A 15 -7.87 3.59 -11.61
CA SER A 15 -8.96 2.65 -11.31
C SER A 15 -8.46 1.20 -11.22
N ALA A 16 -7.48 0.81 -12.05
CA ALA A 16 -6.85 -0.49 -11.99
C ALA A 16 -5.96 -0.62 -10.75
N PHE A 17 -5.20 0.43 -10.38
CA PHE A 17 -4.43 0.49 -9.15
C PHE A 17 -5.30 0.29 -7.89
N VAL A 18 -6.42 1.01 -7.79
CA VAL A 18 -7.34 0.88 -6.65
C VAL A 18 -7.85 -0.55 -6.51
N LYS A 19 -8.39 -1.12 -7.59
CA LYS A 19 -8.92 -2.50 -7.58
C LYS A 19 -7.84 -3.54 -7.26
N ARG A 20 -6.59 -3.28 -7.64
CA ARG A 20 -5.49 -4.22 -7.50
C ARG A 20 -4.81 -4.16 -6.13
N ALA A 21 -4.70 -2.97 -5.52
CA ALA A 21 -3.89 -2.77 -4.33
C ALA A 21 -4.68 -2.19 -3.15
N ILE A 22 -5.45 -1.11 -3.37
CA ILE A 22 -6.19 -0.46 -2.28
C ILE A 22 -7.37 -1.32 -1.81
N ASP A 23 -8.21 -1.79 -2.73
CA ASP A 23 -9.41 -2.55 -2.36
C ASP A 23 -9.07 -3.87 -1.63
N PRO A 24 -8.10 -4.70 -2.08
CA PRO A 24 -7.73 -5.92 -1.35
C PRO A 24 -7.12 -5.64 0.02
N LEU A 25 -6.29 -4.59 0.13
CA LEU A 25 -5.71 -4.17 1.40
C LEU A 25 -6.80 -3.80 2.41
N LYS A 26 -7.73 -2.91 2.01
CA LYS A 26 -8.88 -2.51 2.84
C LYS A 26 -9.76 -3.71 3.18
N LYS A 27 -10.04 -4.57 2.22
CA LYS A 27 -10.92 -5.72 2.41
C LYS A 27 -10.39 -6.72 3.44
N VAL A 28 -9.08 -6.95 3.45
CA VAL A 28 -8.47 -7.94 4.36
C VAL A 28 -8.09 -7.33 5.70
N PHE A 29 -7.55 -6.12 5.70
CA PHE A 29 -6.97 -5.51 6.90
C PHE A 29 -7.79 -4.37 7.48
N GLY A 30 -8.81 -3.87 6.79
CA GLY A 30 -9.62 -2.72 7.19
C GLY A 30 -10.20 -2.80 8.60
N ASN A 31 -10.50 -3.99 9.10
CA ASN A 31 -10.98 -4.21 10.47
C ASN A 31 -10.00 -5.09 11.28
N ASN A 32 -8.75 -5.19 10.83
CA ASN A 32 -7.72 -6.06 11.37
C ASN A 32 -6.32 -5.46 11.15
N ALA A 33 -6.07 -4.28 11.72
CA ALA A 33 -4.76 -3.64 11.66
C ALA A 33 -3.65 -4.52 12.27
N GLU A 34 -3.97 -5.29 13.32
CA GLU A 34 -3.02 -6.23 13.94
C GLU A 34 -2.53 -7.30 12.95
N GLY A 35 -3.41 -7.79 12.08
CA GLY A 35 -3.05 -8.71 10.99
C GLY A 35 -2.05 -8.11 10.01
N LEU A 36 -2.22 -6.83 9.66
CA LEU A 36 -1.27 -6.10 8.82
C LEU A 36 0.07 -5.93 9.53
N ILE A 37 0.07 -5.56 10.82
CA ILE A 37 1.28 -5.39 11.63
C ILE A 37 2.08 -6.70 11.69
N LYS A 38 1.42 -7.83 11.91
CA LYS A 38 2.07 -9.15 11.93
C LYS A 38 2.67 -9.49 10.57
N ALA A 39 1.90 -9.34 9.50
CA ALA A 39 2.37 -9.62 8.14
C ALA A 39 3.54 -8.71 7.71
N ALA A 40 3.48 -7.43 8.06
CA ALA A 40 4.52 -6.46 7.71
C ALA A 40 5.86 -6.79 8.38
N LYS A 41 5.85 -7.26 9.63
CA LYS A 41 7.06 -7.72 10.33
C LYS A 41 7.75 -8.88 9.61
N TYR A 42 7.01 -9.81 9.00
CA TYR A 42 7.58 -10.91 8.22
C TYR A 42 8.28 -10.46 6.92
N LEU A 43 8.00 -9.24 6.46
CA LEU A 43 8.61 -8.64 5.27
C LEU A 43 9.64 -7.56 5.61
N ASP A 44 10.09 -7.49 6.86
CA ASP A 44 10.99 -6.45 7.36
C ASP A 44 10.46 -5.03 7.08
N GLY A 45 9.13 -4.87 7.09
CA GLY A 45 8.47 -3.57 6.95
C GLY A 45 8.82 -2.65 8.10
N MET A 46 9.27 -1.44 7.79
CA MET A 46 9.63 -0.44 8.80
C MET A 46 8.38 0.30 9.23
N SER A 47 8.03 0.23 10.52
CA SER A 47 6.88 0.95 11.05
C SER A 47 7.07 2.46 10.90
N ILE A 48 6.00 3.16 10.53
CA ILE A 48 5.92 4.63 10.47
C ILE A 48 4.67 5.10 11.24
N GLU A 49 4.55 6.40 11.49
CA GLU A 49 3.52 6.96 12.39
C GLU A 49 2.07 7.08 11.88
N PRO A 50 1.75 7.30 10.59
CA PRO A 50 0.38 7.66 10.20
C PRO A 50 -0.61 6.49 10.31
N GLY A 51 -1.86 6.79 10.68
CA GLY A 51 -2.96 5.81 10.73
C GLY A 51 -2.86 4.81 11.89
N ASP A 52 -3.67 3.76 11.84
CA ASP A 52 -3.66 2.69 12.85
C ASP A 52 -2.57 1.64 12.59
N ALA A 53 -2.19 1.49 11.32
CA ALA A 53 -1.04 0.69 10.92
C ALA A 53 -0.41 1.28 9.65
N ALA A 54 0.88 1.59 9.70
CA ALA A 54 1.61 2.05 8.54
C ALA A 54 3.06 1.57 8.50
N PHE A 55 3.50 1.27 7.29
CA PHE A 55 4.80 0.64 7.04
C PHE A 55 5.43 1.15 5.76
N GLU A 56 6.74 1.35 5.80
CA GLU A 56 7.58 1.53 4.63
C GLU A 56 8.27 0.21 4.26
N PHE A 57 8.18 -0.16 2.99
CA PHE A 57 8.83 -1.33 2.42
C PHE A 57 9.82 -0.91 1.34
N LYS A 58 11.07 -1.35 1.46
CA LYS A 58 12.07 -1.21 0.40
C LYS A 58 11.94 -2.38 -0.59
N VAL A 59 10.94 -2.30 -1.47
CA VAL A 59 10.65 -3.38 -2.43
C VAL A 59 11.80 -3.57 -3.43
N PHE A 60 12.45 -2.46 -3.81
CA PHE A 60 13.73 -2.42 -4.52
C PHE A 60 14.62 -1.32 -3.93
N PRO A 61 15.95 -1.30 -4.21
CA PRO A 61 16.88 -0.33 -3.62
C PRO A 61 16.52 1.16 -3.78
N ARG A 62 15.74 1.52 -4.80
CA ARG A 62 15.29 2.90 -5.08
C ARG A 62 13.77 3.03 -5.24
N VAL A 63 13.03 2.02 -4.79
CA VAL A 63 11.56 2.01 -4.90
C VAL A 63 10.97 1.69 -3.53
N PRO A 64 11.04 2.62 -2.57
CA PRO A 64 10.37 2.45 -1.30
C PRO A 64 8.86 2.74 -1.48
N VAL A 65 8.04 1.96 -0.78
CA VAL A 65 6.57 2.03 -0.85
C VAL A 65 6.04 2.15 0.57
N GLN A 66 5.19 3.15 0.82
CA GLN A 66 4.50 3.30 2.09
C GLN A 66 3.07 2.82 1.99
N LEU A 67 2.67 2.00 2.94
CA LEU A 67 1.31 1.53 3.16
C LEU A 67 0.77 2.20 4.40
N ILE A 68 -0.43 2.77 4.32
CA ILE A 68 -1.12 3.40 5.44
C ILE A 68 -2.52 2.82 5.50
N LEU A 69 -2.92 2.38 6.69
CA LEU A 69 -4.23 1.84 6.99
C LEU A 69 -4.85 2.62 8.15
N TRP A 70 -6.06 3.11 7.93
CA TRP A 70 -6.97 3.58 8.97
C TRP A 70 -8.03 2.50 9.18
N GLN A 71 -8.06 1.92 10.37
CA GLN A 71 -8.99 0.86 10.72
C GLN A 71 -10.40 1.46 10.81
N GLY A 72 -11.39 0.73 10.30
CA GLY A 72 -12.79 1.12 10.45
C GLY A 72 -13.22 1.06 11.91
N ASP A 73 -14.14 1.95 12.27
CA ASP A 73 -14.80 1.97 13.57
C ASP A 73 -16.33 2.13 13.40
N ASN A 74 -17.01 2.54 14.47
CA ASN A 74 -18.47 2.70 14.45
C ASN A 74 -18.93 3.94 13.67
N GLU A 75 -18.04 4.91 13.44
CA GLU A 75 -18.35 6.20 12.81
C GLU A 75 -17.86 6.25 11.36
N PHE A 76 -16.73 5.61 11.05
CA PHE A 76 -16.08 5.67 9.76
C PHE A 76 -15.73 4.28 9.19
N PRO A 77 -15.96 4.05 7.87
CA PRO A 77 -15.48 2.85 7.22
C PRO A 77 -13.94 2.84 7.17
N PRO A 78 -13.31 1.66 7.03
CA PRO A 78 -11.87 1.59 6.89
C PRO A 78 -11.38 2.33 5.66
N GLU A 79 -10.18 2.89 5.76
CA GLU A 79 -9.50 3.56 4.65
C GLU A 79 -8.05 3.10 4.53
N ALA A 80 -7.51 3.16 3.31
CA ALA A 80 -6.09 2.87 3.12
C ALA A 80 -5.52 3.67 1.96
N ASN A 81 -4.21 3.93 2.04
CA ASN A 81 -3.48 4.59 0.98
C ASN A 81 -2.11 3.93 0.78
N ILE A 82 -1.60 4.03 -0.45
CA ILE A 82 -0.25 3.60 -0.79
C ILE A 82 0.46 4.79 -1.43
N LEU A 83 1.57 5.19 -0.81
CA LEU A 83 2.39 6.30 -1.25
C LEU A 83 3.70 5.78 -1.82
N PHE A 84 4.22 6.54 -2.77
CA PHE A 84 5.46 6.21 -3.47
C PHE A 84 6.46 7.34 -3.30
N ASP A 85 7.75 7.01 -3.34
CA ASP A 85 8.76 8.04 -3.56
C ASP A 85 8.65 8.59 -4.99
N GLN A 86 8.91 9.88 -5.17
CA GLN A 86 8.77 10.56 -6.46
C GLN A 86 9.64 9.89 -7.55
N ILE A 87 10.83 9.39 -7.19
CA ILE A 87 11.73 8.71 -8.13
C ILE A 87 11.12 7.41 -8.70
N THR A 88 10.14 6.83 -8.01
CA THR A 88 9.45 5.61 -8.48
C THR A 88 8.78 5.83 -9.83
N GLY A 89 8.18 7.01 -10.05
CA GLY A 89 7.55 7.37 -11.32
C GLY A 89 8.53 7.64 -12.46
N GLU A 90 9.81 7.86 -12.14
CA GLU A 90 10.89 8.00 -13.13
C GLU A 90 11.48 6.65 -13.54
N ILE A 91 11.33 5.62 -12.69
CA ILE A 91 11.91 4.29 -12.88
C ILE A 91 10.89 3.30 -13.45
N LEU A 92 9.63 3.37 -13.01
CA LEU A 92 8.59 2.42 -13.33
C LEU A 92 7.42 3.10 -14.03
N SER A 93 6.80 2.39 -14.98
CA SER A 93 5.54 2.85 -15.57
C SER A 93 4.42 2.83 -14.53
N PRO A 94 3.35 3.63 -14.67
CA PRO A 94 2.21 3.55 -13.77
C PRO A 94 1.64 2.13 -13.65
N GLU A 95 1.57 1.38 -14.76
CA GLU A 95 1.13 -0.01 -14.76
C GLU A 95 2.01 -0.89 -13.86
N ASP A 96 3.34 -0.77 -13.97
CA ASP A 96 4.28 -1.54 -13.15
C ASP A 96 4.17 -1.15 -11.68
N ILE A 97 3.97 0.13 -11.36
CA ILE A 97 3.75 0.60 -9.99
C ILE A 97 2.48 0.00 -9.39
N ALA A 98 1.41 -0.07 -10.19
CA ALA A 98 0.17 -0.70 -9.75
C ALA A 98 0.33 -2.20 -9.51
N TRP A 99 1.11 -2.88 -10.36
CA TRP A 99 1.47 -4.28 -10.17
C TRP A 99 2.33 -4.50 -8.94
N LEU A 100 3.36 -3.69 -8.74
CA LEU A 100 4.24 -3.70 -7.57
C LEU A 100 3.43 -3.59 -6.27
N ALA A 101 2.57 -2.57 -6.19
CA ALA A 101 1.71 -2.34 -5.03
C ALA A 101 0.77 -3.52 -4.79
N GLY A 102 0.17 -4.08 -5.86
CA GLY A 102 -0.63 -5.30 -5.78
C GLY A 102 0.15 -6.48 -5.22
N MET A 103 1.33 -6.78 -5.78
CA MET A 103 2.17 -7.89 -5.34
C MET A 103 2.55 -7.78 -3.86
N LEU A 104 2.91 -6.58 -3.40
CA LEU A 104 3.18 -6.32 -1.98
C LEU A 104 1.95 -6.59 -1.11
N VAL A 105 0.79 -6.07 -1.50
CA VAL A 105 -0.48 -6.27 -0.76
C VAL A 105 -0.86 -7.75 -0.70
N TYR A 106 -0.83 -8.47 -1.82
CA TYR A 106 -1.15 -9.90 -1.83
C TYR A 106 -0.13 -10.74 -1.06
N ARG A 107 1.15 -10.33 -1.04
CA ARG A 107 2.16 -10.98 -0.21
C ARG A 107 1.86 -10.78 1.28
N LEU A 108 1.46 -9.59 1.71
CA LEU A 108 1.02 -9.33 3.08
C LEU A 108 -0.22 -10.17 3.44
N ILE A 109 -1.22 -10.25 2.55
CA ILE A 109 -2.43 -11.07 2.75
C ILE A 109 -2.07 -12.56 2.92
N ALA A 110 -1.09 -13.06 2.17
CA ALA A 110 -0.64 -14.44 2.30
C ALA A 110 0.07 -14.72 3.63
N LEU A 111 0.75 -13.72 4.20
CA LEU A 111 1.49 -13.82 5.47
C LEU A 111 0.64 -13.50 6.71
N SER A 112 -0.58 -13.01 6.52
CA SER A 112 -1.51 -12.71 7.62
C SER A 112 -2.42 -13.89 8.00
N ARG A 113 -2.25 -15.04 7.33
CA ARG A 113 -2.96 -16.29 7.59
C ARG A 113 -2.06 -17.24 8.38
#